data_AF-A0A2W6DZQ1-F1
#
_entry.id   AF-A0A2W6DZQ1-F1
#
_cell.length_a   1.000
_cell.length_b   1.000
_cell.length_c   1.000
_cell.angle_alpha   90.00
_cell.angle_beta   90.00
_cell.angle_gamma   90.00
#
_symmetry.space_group_name_H-M   'P 1'
#
loop_
_entity.id
_entity.type
_entity.pdbx_description
1 polymer ?
#
loop_
_entity_poly.entity_id
_entity_poly.type
_entity_poly.pdbx_seq_one_letter_code
_entity_poly.pdbx_strand_id
1 'polypeptide(L)'
;MVAPPRCDFGLPKADGLRAAIGSTGEPWRTGRYGEPARALLARHAAGVTALMTAYGKLADDARSRPERSVVTHGEPDPRNVLKTPAGFVIVDWDFVQLAPPERDLWDLAETDRSVLAAYTEATGITIDSGALDLFRMRYDLSEIAEYIELFRGAHDDTEDTAESWKNLEYYLRPPERWPQAGPDTFAAADSMPGDPPSP
;
A
#
# COMPACT_ATOMS: atom_id res chain seq x y z
N MET A 1 -14.78 -21.75 -18.28
CA MET A 1 -14.45 -20.77 -17.24
C MET A 1 -12.95 -20.54 -17.28
N VAL A 2 -12.53 -19.28 -17.41
CA VAL A 2 -11.13 -18.90 -17.29
C VAL A 2 -10.80 -18.84 -15.80
N ALA A 3 -9.68 -19.45 -15.39
CA ALA A 3 -9.24 -19.35 -14.00
C ALA A 3 -8.90 -17.89 -13.66
N PRO A 4 -9.24 -17.38 -12.46
CA PRO A 4 -8.88 -16.03 -12.08
C PRO A 4 -7.37 -15.83 -12.11
N PRO A 5 -6.88 -14.63 -12.48
CA PRO A 5 -5.45 -14.34 -12.49
C PRO A 5 -4.86 -14.47 -11.08
N ARG A 6 -3.58 -14.84 -10.98
CA ARG A 6 -2.86 -14.83 -9.70
C ARG A 6 -2.46 -13.40 -9.34
N CYS A 7 -2.51 -13.08 -8.05
CA CYS A 7 -1.96 -11.84 -7.54
C CYS A 7 -0.45 -11.78 -7.84
N ASP A 8 -0.01 -10.71 -8.50
CA ASP A 8 1.38 -10.49 -8.87
C ASP A 8 2.20 -9.75 -7.78
N PHE A 9 1.49 -9.20 -6.78
CA PHE A 9 2.03 -8.30 -5.77
C PHE A 9 2.78 -7.11 -6.39
N GLY A 10 2.26 -6.62 -7.51
CA GLY A 10 2.70 -5.36 -8.10
C GLY A 10 2.25 -4.18 -7.25
N LEU A 11 3.18 -3.24 -7.04
CA LEU A 11 2.89 -1.95 -6.44
C LEU A 11 2.69 -0.91 -7.57
N PRO A 12 1.47 -0.37 -7.75
CA PRO A 12 1.22 0.67 -8.73
C PRO A 12 2.15 1.88 -8.52
N LYS A 13 2.62 2.47 -9.63
CA LYS A 13 3.42 3.71 -9.62
C LYS A 13 4.72 3.66 -8.79
N ALA A 14 5.21 2.46 -8.46
CA ALA A 14 6.41 2.28 -7.64
C ALA A 14 7.66 2.94 -8.24
N ASP A 15 7.85 2.86 -9.57
CA ASP A 15 9.00 3.49 -10.23
C ASP A 15 8.90 5.03 -10.20
N GLY A 16 7.70 5.58 -10.34
CA GLY A 16 7.44 7.01 -10.19
C GLY A 16 7.77 7.49 -8.78
N LEU A 17 7.38 6.72 -7.76
CA LEU A 17 7.70 7.02 -6.36
C LEU A 17 9.21 6.95 -6.09
N ARG A 18 9.92 5.92 -6.57
CA ARG A 18 11.40 5.81 -6.45
C ARG A 18 12.09 6.99 -7.13
N ALA A 19 11.67 7.33 -8.34
CA ALA A 19 12.21 8.46 -9.07
C ALA A 19 11.95 9.78 -8.33
N ALA A 20 10.78 9.94 -7.70
CA ALA A 20 10.45 11.14 -6.94
C ALA A 20 11.32 11.29 -5.69
N ILE A 21 11.57 10.18 -4.97
CA ILE A 21 12.50 10.12 -3.83
C ILE A 21 13.91 10.57 -4.27
N GLY A 22 14.41 10.00 -5.36
CA GLY A 22 15.74 10.30 -5.90
C GLY A 22 15.92 11.73 -6.43
N SER A 23 14.83 12.42 -6.77
CA SER A 23 14.84 13.81 -7.27
C SER A 23 14.30 14.82 -6.27
N THR A 24 14.24 14.49 -4.98
CA THR A 24 13.76 15.45 -3.96
C THR A 24 14.65 16.68 -3.83
N GLY A 25 15.89 16.68 -4.34
CA GLY A 25 16.75 17.87 -4.38
C GLY A 25 16.29 18.98 -5.35
N GLU A 26 15.36 18.67 -6.26
CA GLU A 26 14.90 19.60 -7.30
C GLU A 26 13.49 20.14 -6.98
N PRO A 27 13.26 21.46 -7.07
CA PRO A 27 11.97 22.06 -6.70
C PRO A 27 10.85 21.63 -7.65
N TRP A 28 9.65 21.36 -7.10
CA TRP A 28 8.48 21.00 -7.90
C TRP A 28 7.62 22.24 -8.15
N ARG A 29 7.56 22.68 -9.42
CA ARG A 29 6.86 23.91 -9.87
C ARG A 29 5.58 23.58 -10.63
N THR A 30 4.73 22.77 -10.02
CA THR A 30 3.60 22.10 -10.70
C THR A 30 2.22 22.52 -10.21
N GLY A 31 2.17 23.43 -9.23
CA GLY A 31 0.94 23.92 -8.64
C GLY A 31 1.18 24.31 -7.18
N ARG A 32 0.09 24.61 -6.47
CA ARG A 32 0.13 25.04 -5.06
C ARG A 32 0.76 23.99 -4.14
N TYR A 33 0.57 22.70 -4.45
CA TYR A 33 0.97 21.59 -3.60
C TYR A 33 2.26 20.89 -4.05
N GLY A 34 2.83 21.26 -5.21
CA GLY A 34 4.04 20.62 -5.73
C GLY A 34 5.23 20.70 -4.77
N GLU A 35 5.67 21.91 -4.43
CA GLU A 35 6.80 22.10 -3.52
C GLU A 35 6.52 21.59 -2.08
N PRO A 36 5.33 21.81 -1.48
CA PRO A 36 4.96 21.15 -0.22
C PRO A 36 5.05 19.62 -0.25
N ALA A 37 4.56 18.97 -1.31
CA ALA A 37 4.63 17.51 -1.47
C ALA A 37 6.08 17.03 -1.59
N ARG A 38 6.91 17.72 -2.38
CA ARG A 38 8.35 17.42 -2.48
C ARG A 38 9.02 17.50 -1.10
N ALA A 39 8.78 18.57 -0.36
CA ALA A 39 9.39 18.78 0.95
C ALA A 39 8.95 17.72 1.97
N LEU A 40 7.67 17.35 1.95
CA LEU A 40 7.13 16.27 2.80
C LEU A 40 7.74 14.91 2.43
N LEU A 41 7.87 14.61 1.13
CA LEU A 41 8.53 13.40 0.65
C LEU A 41 10.00 13.36 1.04
N ALA A 42 10.73 14.48 0.90
CA ALA A 42 12.13 14.59 1.28
C ALA A 42 12.33 14.28 2.78
N ARG A 43 11.44 14.80 3.64
CA ARG A 43 11.48 14.53 5.09
C ARG A 43 11.31 13.04 5.42
N HIS A 44 10.52 12.33 4.63
CA HIS A 44 10.12 10.94 4.89
C HIS A 44 10.73 9.92 3.91
N ALA A 45 11.70 10.34 3.09
CA ALA A 45 12.27 9.54 2.00
C ALA A 45 12.86 8.20 2.49
N ALA A 46 13.63 8.25 3.58
CA ALA A 46 14.17 7.08 4.27
C ALA A 46 13.04 6.14 4.72
N GLY A 47 12.01 6.72 5.33
CA GLY A 47 10.81 6.02 5.80
C GLY A 47 10.09 5.25 4.69
N VAL A 48 9.85 5.91 3.56
CA VAL A 48 9.16 5.29 2.41
C VAL A 48 10.04 4.22 1.76
N THR A 49 11.35 4.46 1.61
CA THR A 49 12.30 3.49 1.03
C THR A 49 12.35 2.20 1.85
N ALA A 50 12.38 2.34 3.17
CA ALA A 50 12.31 1.24 4.11
C ALA A 50 11.00 0.45 4.00
N LEU A 51 9.86 1.15 3.92
CA LEU A 51 8.54 0.54 3.75
C LEU A 51 8.44 -0.24 2.43
N MET A 52 8.96 0.31 1.32
CA MET A 52 9.02 -0.40 0.03
C MET A 52 9.89 -1.67 0.11
N THR A 53 10.98 -1.63 0.89
CA THR A 53 11.85 -2.79 1.11
C THR A 53 11.16 -3.87 1.94
N ALA A 54 10.45 -3.48 3.00
CA ALA A 54 9.65 -4.38 3.83
C ALA A 54 8.53 -5.03 3.01
N TYR A 55 7.81 -4.24 2.20
CA TYR A 55 6.81 -4.73 1.25
C TYR A 55 7.38 -5.79 0.30
N GLY A 56 8.55 -5.53 -0.28
CA GLY A 56 9.22 -6.49 -1.17
C GLY A 56 9.49 -7.85 -0.50
N LYS A 57 9.99 -7.83 0.74
CA LYS A 57 10.25 -9.06 1.52
C LYS A 57 8.97 -9.85 1.79
N LEU A 58 7.90 -9.17 2.21
CA LEU A 58 6.61 -9.82 2.46
C LEU A 58 5.99 -10.36 1.16
N ALA A 59 6.16 -9.65 0.04
CA ALA A 59 5.68 -10.11 -1.27
C ALA A 59 6.41 -11.38 -1.72
N ASP A 60 7.73 -11.44 -1.53
CA ASP A 60 8.52 -12.64 -1.85
C ASP A 60 8.15 -13.83 -0.98
N ASP A 61 7.92 -13.62 0.32
CA ASP A 61 7.44 -14.65 1.23
C ASP A 61 6.05 -15.18 0.82
N ALA A 62 5.12 -14.29 0.44
CA ALA A 62 3.81 -14.69 -0.08
C ALA A 62 3.91 -15.47 -1.40
N ARG A 63 4.81 -15.06 -2.32
CA ARG A 63 5.07 -15.79 -3.57
C ARG A 63 5.63 -17.19 -3.34
N SER A 64 6.41 -17.37 -2.28
CA SER A 64 7.01 -18.67 -1.92
C SER A 64 6.00 -19.69 -1.39
N ARG A 65 4.76 -19.26 -1.09
CA ARG A 65 3.69 -20.07 -0.49
C ARG A 65 2.40 -20.09 -1.35
N PRO A 66 2.49 -20.53 -2.63
CA PRO A 66 1.35 -20.51 -3.55
C PRO A 66 0.18 -21.39 -3.10
N GLU A 67 0.41 -22.36 -2.22
CA GLU A 67 -0.60 -23.22 -1.61
C GLU A 67 -1.60 -22.46 -0.72
N ARG A 68 -1.25 -21.25 -0.26
CA ARG A 68 -2.17 -20.38 0.50
C ARG A 68 -3.14 -19.60 -0.38
N SER A 69 -3.01 -19.66 -1.71
CA SER A 69 -3.86 -18.88 -2.61
C SER A 69 -5.30 -19.41 -2.66
N VAL A 70 -6.25 -18.52 -2.37
CA VAL A 70 -7.70 -18.75 -2.52
C VAL A 70 -8.28 -17.75 -3.52
N VAL A 71 -9.53 -17.96 -3.95
CA VAL A 71 -10.27 -16.94 -4.70
C VAL A 71 -10.57 -15.79 -3.75
N THR A 72 -10.13 -14.58 -4.12
CA THR A 72 -10.33 -13.34 -3.37
C THR A 72 -11.05 -12.33 -4.24
N HIS A 73 -11.93 -11.53 -3.64
CA HIS A 73 -12.75 -10.50 -4.27
C HIS A 73 -11.90 -9.29 -4.69
N GLY A 74 -11.05 -8.79 -3.80
CA GLY A 74 -10.22 -7.61 -3.98
C GLY A 74 -10.79 -6.34 -3.35
N GLU A 75 -12.11 -6.20 -3.35
CA GLU A 75 -12.82 -5.08 -2.73
C GLU A 75 -14.06 -5.56 -1.95
N PRO A 76 -13.91 -6.31 -0.83
CA PRO A 76 -15.03 -6.84 -0.05
C PRO A 76 -15.71 -5.76 0.82
N ASP A 77 -15.98 -4.60 0.22
CA ASP A 77 -16.63 -3.45 0.85
C ASP A 77 -18.13 -3.69 1.03
N PRO A 78 -18.77 -3.17 2.10
CA PRO A 78 -20.22 -3.24 2.29
C PRO A 78 -21.07 -2.81 1.08
N ARG A 79 -20.59 -1.88 0.26
CA ARG A 79 -21.25 -1.43 -1.00
C ARG A 79 -21.40 -2.56 -2.02
N ASN A 80 -20.51 -3.55 -1.95
CA ASN A 80 -20.48 -4.73 -2.82
C ASN A 80 -21.23 -5.93 -2.22
N VAL A 81 -21.86 -5.77 -1.06
CA VAL A 81 -22.63 -6.83 -0.40
C VAL A 81 -24.13 -6.54 -0.47
N LEU A 82 -24.87 -7.45 -1.10
CA LEU A 82 -26.33 -7.36 -1.18
C LEU A 82 -26.98 -8.35 -0.22
N LYS A 83 -27.95 -7.87 0.57
CA LYS A 83 -28.80 -8.74 1.38
C LYS A 83 -29.99 -9.22 0.53
N THR A 84 -30.06 -10.52 0.30
CA THR A 84 -31.18 -11.17 -0.40
C THR A 84 -32.03 -12.00 0.57
N PRO A 85 -33.23 -12.47 0.18
CA PRO A 85 -33.99 -13.42 0.99
C PRO A 85 -33.26 -14.74 1.28
N ALA A 86 -32.28 -15.11 0.45
CA ALA A 86 -31.48 -16.34 0.61
C ALA A 86 -30.19 -16.12 1.42
N GLY A 87 -29.87 -14.89 1.81
CA GLY A 87 -28.63 -14.52 2.49
C GLY A 87 -27.86 -13.41 1.79
N PHE A 88 -26.63 -13.18 2.24
CA PHE A 88 -25.74 -12.20 1.64
C PHE A 88 -25.10 -12.75 0.37
N VAL A 89 -25.02 -11.91 -0.65
CA VAL A 89 -24.24 -12.17 -1.88
C VAL A 89 -23.28 -11.02 -2.11
N ILE A 90 -22.10 -11.33 -2.65
CA ILE A 90 -21.09 -10.34 -3.03
C ILE A 90 -21.11 -10.15 -4.55
N VAL A 91 -21.08 -8.91 -4.99
CA VAL A 91 -21.09 -8.47 -6.40
C VAL A 91 -19.82 -7.69 -6.72
N ASP A 92 -19.61 -7.34 -7.99
CA ASP A 92 -18.42 -6.61 -8.46
C ASP A 92 -17.12 -7.43 -8.43
N TRP A 93 -17.10 -8.53 -9.18
CA TRP A 93 -15.98 -9.47 -9.25
C TRP A 93 -14.87 -9.07 -10.23
N ASP A 94 -14.80 -7.81 -10.66
CA ASP A 94 -13.84 -7.36 -11.69
C ASP A 94 -12.38 -7.44 -11.21
N PHE A 95 -12.15 -7.38 -9.90
CA PHE A 95 -10.83 -7.50 -9.28
C PHE A 95 -10.52 -8.90 -8.71
N VAL A 96 -11.26 -9.92 -9.14
CA VAL A 96 -11.06 -11.30 -8.66
C VAL A 96 -9.65 -11.80 -8.94
N GLN A 97 -8.99 -12.35 -7.92
CA GLN A 97 -7.65 -12.94 -8.05
C GLN A 97 -7.48 -14.19 -7.18
N LEU A 98 -6.55 -15.06 -7.57
CA LEU A 98 -5.96 -16.04 -6.66
C LEU A 98 -4.88 -15.36 -5.82
N ALA A 99 -5.12 -15.22 -4.52
CA ALA A 99 -4.25 -14.53 -3.57
C ALA A 99 -4.35 -15.16 -2.17
N PRO A 100 -3.41 -14.86 -1.24
CA PRO A 100 -3.64 -15.14 0.17
C PRO A 100 -4.96 -14.52 0.65
N PRO A 101 -5.72 -15.19 1.54
CA PRO A 101 -7.03 -14.69 1.99
C PRO A 101 -6.95 -13.32 2.65
N GLU A 102 -5.79 -12.96 3.20
CA GLU A 102 -5.52 -11.67 3.82
C GLU A 102 -5.76 -10.48 2.89
N ARG A 103 -5.75 -10.68 1.55
CA ARG A 103 -6.10 -9.65 0.56
C ARG A 103 -7.47 -9.02 0.82
N ASP A 104 -8.42 -9.83 1.26
CA ASP A 104 -9.80 -9.39 1.54
C ASP A 104 -10.04 -9.10 3.02
N LEU A 105 -9.09 -9.44 3.91
CA LEU A 105 -9.29 -9.36 5.36
C LEU A 105 -8.57 -8.17 6.01
N TRP A 106 -7.51 -7.64 5.42
CA TRP A 106 -6.67 -6.62 6.07
C TRP A 106 -7.46 -5.37 6.45
N ASP A 107 -8.29 -4.84 5.56
CA ASP A 107 -9.09 -3.62 5.79
C ASP A 107 -10.25 -3.88 6.76
N LEU A 108 -10.93 -5.00 6.60
CA LEU A 108 -11.97 -5.45 7.53
C LEU A 108 -11.42 -5.56 8.96
N ALA A 109 -10.20 -6.07 9.11
CA ALA A 109 -9.53 -6.22 10.39
C ALA A 109 -9.05 -4.91 11.01
N GLU A 110 -8.90 -3.83 10.23
CA GLU A 110 -8.68 -2.48 10.78
C GLU A 110 -9.93 -1.97 11.50
N THR A 111 -11.11 -2.28 10.96
CA THR A 111 -12.40 -1.91 11.56
C THR A 111 -12.77 -2.84 12.73
N ASP A 112 -12.66 -4.15 12.53
CA ASP A 112 -12.97 -5.16 13.55
C ASP A 112 -12.05 -6.38 13.43
N ARG A 113 -11.07 -6.47 14.34
CA ARG A 113 -10.12 -7.61 14.37
C ARG A 113 -10.78 -8.96 14.64
N SER A 114 -12.00 -9.01 15.18
CA SER A 114 -12.71 -10.27 15.44
C SER A 114 -13.01 -11.06 14.15
N VAL A 115 -13.04 -10.36 12.99
CA VAL A 115 -13.22 -10.96 11.67
C VAL A 115 -12.15 -12.02 11.37
N LEU A 116 -10.93 -11.84 11.86
CA LEU A 116 -9.82 -12.78 11.65
C LEU A 116 -10.08 -14.11 12.35
N ALA A 117 -10.55 -14.05 13.60
CA ALA A 117 -10.90 -15.25 14.37
C ALA A 117 -12.12 -15.95 13.76
N ALA A 118 -13.16 -15.19 13.39
CA ALA A 118 -14.35 -15.72 12.73
C ALA A 118 -14.02 -16.39 11.40
N TYR A 119 -13.11 -15.81 10.61
CA TYR A 119 -12.63 -16.40 9.35
C TYR A 119 -11.90 -17.73 9.59
N THR A 120 -10.97 -17.77 10.56
CA THR A 120 -10.27 -19.02 10.91
C THR A 120 -11.22 -20.08 11.42
N GLU A 121 -12.19 -19.73 12.27
CA GLU A 121 -13.20 -20.67 12.77
C GLU A 121 -14.06 -21.25 11.63
N ALA A 122 -14.50 -20.41 10.70
CA ALA A 122 -15.37 -20.82 9.61
C ALA A 122 -14.66 -21.64 8.52
N THR A 123 -13.36 -21.41 8.30
CA THR A 123 -12.63 -21.97 7.14
C THR A 123 -11.54 -22.97 7.53
N GLY A 124 -11.10 -22.98 8.79
CA GLY A 124 -9.91 -23.69 9.24
C GLY A 124 -8.58 -23.07 8.76
N ILE A 125 -8.62 -21.95 8.03
CA ILE A 125 -7.42 -21.29 7.52
C ILE A 125 -6.83 -20.39 8.60
N THR A 126 -5.59 -20.66 8.98
CA THR A 126 -4.83 -19.78 9.87
C THR A 126 -4.44 -18.50 9.15
N ILE A 127 -4.79 -17.35 9.75
CA ILE A 127 -4.39 -16.03 9.28
C ILE A 127 -2.91 -15.79 9.54
N ASP A 128 -2.24 -15.25 8.52
CA ASP A 128 -0.85 -14.84 8.57
C ASP A 128 -0.73 -13.33 8.73
N SER A 129 -0.16 -12.90 9.84
CA SER A 129 0.07 -11.49 10.13
C SER A 129 0.97 -10.80 9.11
N GLY A 130 1.98 -11.50 8.55
CA GLY A 130 2.84 -10.95 7.51
C GLY A 130 2.10 -10.71 6.20
N ALA A 131 1.14 -11.58 5.86
CA ALA A 131 0.28 -11.37 4.69
C ALA A 131 -0.76 -10.25 4.92
N LEU A 132 -1.27 -10.06 6.14
CA LEU A 132 -2.09 -8.89 6.48
C LEU A 132 -1.28 -7.60 6.32
N ASP A 133 -0.07 -7.57 6.89
CA ASP A 133 0.84 -6.44 6.78
C ASP A 133 1.19 -6.16 5.31
N LEU A 134 1.40 -7.19 4.49
CA LEU A 134 1.67 -7.06 3.06
C LEU A 134 0.62 -6.23 2.33
N PHE A 135 -0.66 -6.56 2.51
CA PHE A 135 -1.75 -5.89 1.79
C PHE A 135 -2.03 -4.49 2.33
N ARG A 136 -1.93 -4.31 3.66
CA ARG A 136 -2.01 -2.98 4.27
C ARG A 136 -0.84 -2.07 3.84
N MET A 137 0.39 -2.59 3.77
CA MET A 137 1.56 -1.85 3.25
C MET A 137 1.37 -1.50 1.78
N ARG A 138 0.85 -2.44 0.98
CA ARG A 138 0.55 -2.18 -0.44
C ARG A 138 -0.40 -1.01 -0.60
N TYR A 139 -1.45 -0.96 0.21
CA TYR A 139 -2.44 0.11 0.18
C TYR A 139 -1.80 1.46 0.52
N ASP A 140 -1.14 1.57 1.68
CA ASP A 140 -0.45 2.80 2.10
C ASP A 140 0.57 3.28 1.05
N LEU A 141 1.39 2.38 0.50
CA LEU A 141 2.37 2.73 -0.54
C LEU A 141 1.71 3.15 -1.87
N SER A 142 0.56 2.57 -2.22
CA SER A 142 -0.19 2.95 -3.42
C SER A 142 -0.78 4.35 -3.28
N GLU A 143 -1.37 4.66 -2.12
CA GLU A 143 -1.87 6.00 -1.80
C GLU A 143 -0.75 7.04 -1.87
N ILE A 144 0.40 6.77 -1.25
CA ILE A 144 1.57 7.66 -1.34
C ILE A 144 2.00 7.85 -2.79
N ALA A 145 2.12 6.77 -3.57
CA ALA A 145 2.56 6.86 -4.96
C ALA A 145 1.58 7.65 -5.84
N GLU A 146 0.27 7.47 -5.63
CA GLU A 146 -0.80 8.18 -6.32
C GLU A 146 -0.70 9.70 -6.10
N TYR A 147 -0.68 10.14 -4.83
CA TYR A 147 -0.63 11.56 -4.52
C TYR A 147 0.71 12.20 -4.89
N ILE A 148 1.82 11.47 -4.77
CA ILE A 148 3.13 11.98 -5.21
C ILE A 148 3.15 12.16 -6.74
N GLU A 149 2.59 11.24 -7.51
CA GLU A 149 2.48 11.42 -8.96
C GLU A 149 1.60 12.62 -9.31
N LEU A 150 0.44 12.75 -8.65
CA LEU A 150 -0.46 13.90 -8.82
C LEU A 150 0.26 15.23 -8.58
N PHE A 151 0.92 15.40 -7.43
CA PHE A 151 1.54 16.67 -7.07
C PHE A 151 2.87 16.94 -7.79
N ARG A 152 3.52 15.90 -8.31
CA ARG A 152 4.67 16.05 -9.21
C ARG A 152 4.23 16.44 -10.63
N GLY A 153 3.01 16.14 -11.02
CA GLY A 153 2.38 16.60 -12.26
C GLY A 153 1.69 17.95 -12.12
N ALA A 154 1.44 18.62 -13.26
CA ALA A 154 0.65 19.85 -13.27
C ALA A 154 -0.77 19.57 -12.75
N HIS A 155 -1.26 20.39 -11.81
CA HIS A 155 -2.57 20.25 -11.19
C HIS A 155 -3.20 21.61 -10.88
N ASP A 156 -4.53 21.66 -10.90
CA ASP A 156 -5.30 22.84 -10.54
C ASP A 156 -5.48 22.95 -9.01
N ASP A 157 -5.79 24.16 -8.51
CA ASP A 157 -6.13 24.37 -7.09
C ASP A 157 -7.64 24.18 -6.89
N THR A 158 -8.06 22.93 -6.69
CA THR A 158 -9.46 22.51 -6.49
C THR A 158 -9.69 21.87 -5.13
N GLU A 159 -10.96 21.70 -4.74
CA GLU A 159 -11.33 20.97 -3.52
C GLU A 159 -10.79 19.53 -3.52
N ASP A 160 -10.81 18.84 -4.67
CA ASP A 160 -10.27 17.49 -4.81
C ASP A 160 -8.76 17.44 -4.57
N THR A 161 -8.01 18.43 -5.07
CA THR A 161 -6.57 18.52 -4.81
C THR A 161 -6.25 18.89 -3.36
N ALA A 162 -7.10 19.69 -2.72
CA ALA A 162 -6.98 20.00 -1.30
C ALA A 162 -7.26 18.77 -0.42
N GLU A 163 -8.20 17.90 -0.81
CA GLU A 163 -8.45 16.63 -0.13
C GLU A 163 -7.31 15.63 -0.35
N SER A 164 -6.82 15.53 -1.59
CA SER A 164 -5.63 14.74 -1.95
C SER A 164 -4.41 15.14 -1.13
N TRP A 165 -4.27 16.44 -0.83
CA TRP A 165 -3.18 16.94 0.02
C TRP A 165 -3.31 16.44 1.46
N LYS A 166 -4.52 16.49 2.05
CA LYS A 166 -4.76 15.94 3.40
C LYS A 166 -4.49 14.44 3.45
N ASN A 167 -4.88 13.70 2.42
CA ASN A 167 -4.63 12.26 2.33
C ASN A 167 -3.13 11.97 2.23
N LEU A 168 -2.38 12.71 1.40
CA LEU A 168 -0.93 12.60 1.36
C LEU A 168 -0.32 12.87 2.74
N GLU A 169 -0.75 13.93 3.43
CA GLU A 169 -0.27 14.23 4.78
C GLU A 169 -0.57 13.11 5.78
N TYR A 170 -1.69 12.40 5.62
CA TYR A 170 -2.08 11.27 6.46
C TYR A 170 -1.24 10.01 6.19
N TYR A 171 -1.08 9.61 4.92
CA TYR A 171 -0.38 8.38 4.55
C TYR A 171 1.14 8.51 4.62
N LEU A 172 1.69 9.68 4.26
CA LEU A 172 3.13 9.94 4.24
C LEU A 172 3.66 10.24 5.66
N ARG A 173 3.45 9.28 6.56
CA ARG A 173 3.93 9.21 7.94
C ARG A 173 4.35 7.76 8.28
N PRO A 174 5.35 7.19 7.57
CA PRO A 174 5.66 5.77 7.69
C PRO A 174 5.95 5.30 9.14
N PRO A 175 6.74 6.03 9.96
CA PRO A 175 6.99 5.62 11.35
C PRO A 175 5.72 5.54 12.20
N GLU A 176 4.77 6.44 11.99
CA GLU A 176 3.52 6.50 12.73
C GLU A 176 2.52 5.44 12.26
N ARG A 177 2.50 5.14 10.96
CA ARG A 177 1.61 4.10 10.39
C ARG A 177 2.13 2.68 10.56
N TRP A 178 3.45 2.54 10.68
CA TRP A 178 4.18 1.27 10.78
C TRP A 178 5.18 1.25 11.95
N PRO A 179 4.74 1.47 13.20
CA PRO A 179 5.63 1.50 14.37
C PRO A 179 6.37 0.17 14.58
N GLN A 180 5.75 -0.95 14.19
CA GLN A 180 6.31 -2.30 14.29
C GLN A 180 7.40 -2.60 13.27
N ALA A 181 7.53 -1.82 12.19
CA ALA A 181 8.66 -1.97 11.28
C ALA A 181 9.99 -1.60 11.99
N GLY A 182 9.93 -0.88 13.12
CA GLY A 182 11.08 -0.63 13.99
C GLY A 182 12.05 0.42 13.43
N PRO A 183 12.81 1.11 14.30
CA PRO A 183 13.76 2.13 13.88
C PRO A 183 14.84 1.56 12.97
N ASP A 184 15.23 0.29 13.08
CA ASP A 184 16.27 -0.32 12.23
C ASP A 184 15.84 -0.47 10.76
N THR A 185 14.53 -0.68 10.51
CA THR A 185 13.97 -0.64 9.15
C THR A 185 14.09 0.76 8.57
N PHE A 186 13.90 1.80 9.39
CA PHE A 186 13.91 3.21 8.98
C PHE A 186 15.28 3.92 9.08
N ALA A 187 16.23 3.39 9.84
CA ALA A 187 17.55 3.97 10.08
C ALA A 187 18.61 3.49 9.07
N ALA A 188 18.39 2.35 8.41
CA ALA A 188 19.33 1.80 7.43
C ALA A 188 19.45 2.64 6.14
N ALA A 189 18.50 3.55 5.87
CA ALA A 189 18.51 4.40 4.68
C ALA A 189 19.40 5.66 4.80
N ASP A 190 19.86 6.02 6.01
CA ASP A 190 20.78 7.15 6.24
C ASP A 190 22.27 6.78 5.97
N SER A 191 22.55 5.51 5.65
CA SER A 191 23.90 5.01 5.38
C SER A 191 24.11 4.62 3.91
N MET A 192 23.93 5.57 2.98
CA MET A 192 24.53 5.47 1.65
C MET A 192 25.84 6.28 1.64
N PRO A 193 26.98 5.71 1.23
CA PRO A 193 28.25 6.42 1.22
C PRO A 193 28.19 7.55 0.19
N GLY A 194 28.57 8.76 0.63
CA GLY A 194 28.72 9.94 -0.21
C GLY A 194 29.68 9.69 -1.38
N ASP A 195 29.49 10.47 -2.44
CA ASP A 195 30.18 10.37 -3.72
C ASP A 195 31.66 9.99 -3.63
N PRO A 196 32.17 9.11 -4.51
CA PRO A 196 33.60 8.90 -4.63
C PRO A 196 34.29 10.21 -5.03
N PRO A 197 35.53 10.48 -4.56
CA PRO A 197 36.23 11.68 -4.94
C PRO A 197 36.45 11.70 -6.46
N SER A 198 36.10 12.82 -7.08
CA SER A 198 36.40 13.09 -8.49
C SER A 198 37.92 13.14 -8.73
N PRO A 199 38.38 12.72 -9.93
CA PRO A 199 39.80 12.53 -10.26
C PRO A 199 40.63 13.82 -10.25
#